data_AF-A0A3N5NGS5-F1
#
_entry.id   AF-A0A3N5NGS5-F1
#
_cell.length_a   1.000
_cell.length_b   1.000
_cell.length_c   1.000
_cell.angle_alpha   90.00
_cell.angle_beta   90.00
_cell.angle_gamma   90.00
#
_symmetry.space_group_name_H-M   'P 1'
#
loop_
_entity.id
_entity.type
_entity.pdbx_description
1 polymer ?
#
loop_
_entity_poly.entity_id
_entity_poly.type
_entity_poly.pdbx_seq_one_letter_code
_entity_poly.pdbx_strand_id
1 'polypeptide(L)' 'MAEKPKCEHCEKDAIGRQSLGFCVSYVCEDHADSALLALKPGEIQAYEYCYLERFATDC' A
#
# COMPACT_ATOMS: atom_id res chain seq x y z
N MET A 1 7.91 13.30 -11.85
CA MET A 1 7.26 11.99 -12.02
C MET A 1 7.69 11.17 -10.82
N ALA A 2 6.85 11.07 -9.79
CA ALA A 2 7.19 10.22 -8.66
C ALA A 2 7.09 8.77 -9.16
N GLU A 3 8.23 8.10 -9.29
CA GLU A 3 8.29 6.68 -9.58
C GLU A 3 7.38 5.94 -8.60
N LYS A 4 6.35 5.28 -9.13
CA LYS A 4 5.43 4.49 -8.31
C LYS A 4 6.26 3.37 -7.69
N PRO A 5 6.25 3.21 -6.36
CA PRO A 5 6.99 2.13 -5.72
C PRO A 5 6.51 0.79 -6.28
N LYS A 6 7.42 -0.17 -6.39
CA LYS A 6 7.12 -1.51 -6.86
C LYS A 6 6.77 -2.42 -5.69
N CYS A 7 5.95 -3.42 -5.95
CA CYS A 7 5.65 -4.46 -5.00
C CYS A 7 6.91 -5.28 -4.70
N GLU A 8 7.22 -5.45 -3.43
CA GLU A 8 8.42 -6.17 -2.99
C GLU A 8 8.35 -7.69 -3.26
N HIS A 9 7.16 -8.23 -3.53
CA HIS A 9 6.96 -9.65 -3.80
C HIS A 9 7.04 -10.01 -5.28
N CYS A 10 6.57 -9.13 -6.17
CA CYS A 10 6.41 -9.46 -7.59
C CYS A 10 6.76 -8.33 -8.56
N GLU A 11 7.34 -7.22 -8.06
CA GLU A 11 7.87 -6.10 -8.85
C GLU A 11 6.86 -5.34 -9.72
N LYS A 12 5.56 -5.67 -9.61
CA LYS A 12 4.45 -4.93 -10.20
C LYS A 12 4.29 -3.57 -9.54
N ASP A 13 3.55 -2.65 -10.15
CA ASP A 13 3.18 -1.39 -9.50
C ASP A 13 2.50 -1.64 -8.15
N ALA A 14 3.08 -1.08 -7.08
CA ALA A 14 2.44 -1.12 -5.78
C ALA A 14 1.23 -0.19 -5.80
N ILE A 15 0.14 -0.68 -5.24
CA ILE A 15 -1.12 0.06 -5.12
C ILE A 15 -1.21 0.82 -3.78
N GLY A 16 -0.30 0.50 -2.87
CA GLY A 16 -0.23 1.09 -1.55
C GLY A 16 0.97 0.58 -0.76
N ARG A 17 1.11 1.10 0.46
CA ARG A 17 2.04 0.60 1.46
C ARG A 17 1.30 0.11 2.69
N GLN A 18 1.80 -0.97 3.26
CA GLN A 18 1.36 -1.48 4.54
C GLN A 18 2.55 -1.59 5.49
N SER A 19 2.38 -1.10 6.71
CA SER A 19 3.36 -1.24 7.78
C SER A 19 2.74 -1.98 8.95
N LEU A 20 3.40 -3.03 9.39
CA LEU A 20 3.03 -3.82 10.57
C LEU A 20 4.14 -3.63 11.60
N GLY A 21 3.92 -2.70 12.52
CA GLY A 21 4.92 -2.25 13.50
C GLY A 21 6.09 -1.54 12.83
N PHE A 22 7.27 -2.16 12.84
CA PHE A 22 8.50 -1.60 12.30
C PHE A 22 8.73 -1.93 10.82
N CYS A 23 8.10 -2.98 10.31
CA CYS A 23 8.28 -3.42 8.93
C CYS A 23 7.31 -2.67 8.02
N VAL A 24 7.84 -1.98 7.01
CA VAL A 24 7.08 -1.29 5.96
C VAL A 24 7.26 -2.09 4.68
N SER A 25 6.14 -2.41 4.02
CA SER A 25 6.17 -3.10 2.74
C SER A 25 5.25 -2.48 1.69
N TYR A 26 5.75 -2.44 0.46
CA TYR A 26 5.00 -1.98 -0.70
C TYR A 26 4.38 -3.17 -1.42
N VAL A 27 3.06 -3.09 -1.65
CA VAL A 27 2.28 -4.23 -2.13
C VAL A 27 1.38 -3.85 -3.30
N CYS A 28 1.27 -4.75 -4.27
CA CYS A 28 0.33 -4.67 -5.39
C CYS A 28 -1.02 -5.29 -4.99
N GLU A 29 -2.04 -5.16 -5.84
CA GLU A 29 -3.39 -5.68 -5.58
C GLU A 29 -3.45 -7.16 -5.17
N ASP A 30 -2.54 -7.97 -5.72
CA ASP A 30 -2.48 -9.41 -5.48
C ASP A 30 -1.83 -9.77 -4.13
N HIS A 31 -0.89 -8.92 -3.66
CA HIS A 31 -0.16 -9.13 -2.40
C HIS A 31 -0.61 -8.20 -1.27
N ALA A 32 -1.53 -7.28 -1.55
CA ALA A 32 -2.06 -6.34 -0.58
C ALA A 32 -2.99 -7.06 0.40
N ASP A 33 -2.93 -6.68 1.67
CA ASP A 33 -3.88 -7.18 2.65
C ASP A 33 -5.31 -6.73 2.29
N SER A 34 -6.30 -7.54 2.65
CA SER A 34 -7.72 -7.23 2.42
C SER A 34 -8.11 -5.88 3.04
N ALA A 35 -7.48 -5.49 4.14
CA ALA A 35 -7.69 -4.18 4.76
C ALA A 35 -7.23 -3.03 3.85
N LEU A 36 -6.09 -3.16 3.16
CA LEU A 36 -5.61 -2.16 2.19
C LEU A 36 -6.44 -2.19 0.90
N LEU A 37 -7.04 -3.34 0.57
CA LEU A 37 -7.99 -3.48 -0.53
C LEU A 37 -9.34 -2.80 -0.28
N ALA A 38 -9.76 -2.76 0.98
CA ALA A 38 -10.97 -2.06 1.40
C ALA A 38 -10.83 -0.52 1.40
N LEU A 39 -9.60 0.00 1.43
CA LEU A 39 -9.33 1.44 1.40
C LEU A 39 -9.57 2.04 0.02
N LYS A 40 -10.08 3.27 -0.01
CA LYS A 40 -10.23 4.02 -1.26
C LYS A 40 -8.87 4.51 -1.76
N PRO A 41 -8.69 4.71 -3.09
CA PRO A 41 -7.47 5.34 -3.62
C PRO A 41 -7.20 6.70 -2.97
N GLY A 42 -6.01 6.86 -2.38
CA GLY A 42 -5.63 8.06 -1.63
C GLY A 42 -6.02 8.05 -0.16
N GLU A 43 -6.65 6.99 0.33
CA GLU A 43 -7.05 6.84 1.73
C GLU A 43 -5.93 6.22 2.56
N ILE A 44 -5.80 6.73 3.79
CA ILE A 44 -4.80 6.32 4.76
C ILE A 44 -5.52 5.88 6.03
N GLN A 45 -5.18 4.70 6.50
CA GLN A 45 -5.69 4.12 7.72
C GLN A 45 -4.51 3.76 8.62
N ALA A 46 -4.32 4.56 9.67
CA ALA A 46 -3.28 4.38 10.67
C ALA A 46 -3.90 3.96 12.00
N TYR A 47 -3.38 2.88 12.56
CA TYR A 47 -3.61 2.36 13.90
C TYR A 47 -2.30 2.44 14.68
N GLU A 48 -2.34 2.23 16.00
CA GLU A 48 -1.15 2.31 16.88
C GLU A 48 0.04 1.45 16.40
N TYR A 49 -0.22 0.30 15.78
CA TYR A 49 0.82 -0.62 15.29
C TYR A 49 0.66 -1.02 13.82
N CYS A 50 -0.32 -0.47 13.10
CA CYS A 50 -0.60 -0.86 11.72
C CYS A 50 -0.86 0.39 10.89
N TYR A 51 -0.14 0.56 9.80
CA TYR A 51 -0.31 1.69 8.91
C TYR A 51 -0.61 1.19 7.50
N LEU A 52 -1.75 1.55 6.94
CA LEU A 52 -2.16 1.17 5.61
C LEU A 52 -2.41 2.46 4.81
N GLU A 53 -1.77 2.60 3.66
CA GLU A 53 -1.98 3.74 2.77
C GLU A 53 -2.19 3.20 1.36
N ARG A 54 -3.35 3.52 0.79
CA ARG A 54 -3.68 3.23 -0.60
C ARG A 54 -3.25 4.42 -1.43
N PHE A 55 -2.38 4.21 -2.42
CA PHE A 55 -1.96 5.30 -3.30
C PHE A 55 -3.15 5.79 -4.13
N ALA A 56 -3.20 7.10 -4.33
CA ALA A 56 -4.18 7.70 -5.22
C ALA A 56 -3.88 7.25 -6.66
N THR A 57 -4.88 6.67 -7.31
CA THR A 57 -4.89 6.50 -8.75
C THR A 57 -5.38 7.80 -9.37
N ASP A 58 -4.58 8.86 -9.28
CA ASP A 58 -4.87 10.09 -10.02
C ASP A 58 -4.11 10.08 -11.36
N CYS A 59 -4.79 10.60 -12.39
CA CYS A 59 -4.67 10.32 -13.81
C CYS A 59 -3.39 10.86 -14.48
#